data_AF-A0A139XGW9-F1
#
_entry.id   AF-A0A139XGW9-F1
#
_cell.length_a   1.000
_cell.length_b   1.000
_cell.length_c   1.000
_cell.angle_alpha   90.00
_cell.angle_beta   90.00
_cell.angle_gamma   90.00
#
_symmetry.space_group_name_H-M   'P 1'
#
loop_
_entity.id
_entity.type
_entity.pdbx_description
1 polymer ?
#
loop_
_entity_poly.entity_id
_entity_poly.type
_entity_poly.pdbx_seq_one_letter_code
_entity_poly.pdbx_strand_id
1 'polypeptide(L)'
;MNQRSIIASPEGISRAKAALARQNFNQKIFAEKIGFAYSTVNNFFTGKPIYRTKFEEICKFLDLDWQDIVAQSVEEETENLTPLDKLWQQLQTLGSPTEKMGVVLVKEKTLGWNWQTPNPYEKSVRVGNCIQFEVNFDNPGYLLLLQKDTSGEVWCFCPSCFASQPYLNAGKTILPQEGSSMRAFPIEGTPGQEEILAVVTKTMPGLDWLPQESDNPLQLEASHLSRLLEYINQTGEYQVLYTQYMITE
;
A
#
# COMPACT_ATOMS: atom_id res chain seq x y z
N MET A 1 -5.93 14.73 24.32
CA MET A 1 -7.24 14.12 23.96
C MET A 1 -7.32 14.14 22.45
N ASN A 2 -7.26 12.96 21.82
CA ASN A 2 -7.04 12.81 20.38
C ASN A 2 -8.33 13.17 19.60
N GLN A 3 -8.38 14.37 19.01
CA GLN A 3 -9.51 14.81 18.19
C GLN A 3 -9.37 14.27 16.76
N ARG A 4 -9.51 12.95 16.60
CA ARG A 4 -9.50 12.34 15.26
C ARG A 4 -10.73 12.81 14.46
N SER A 5 -10.51 13.20 13.21
CA SER A 5 -11.58 13.55 12.27
C SER A 5 -12.09 12.30 11.57
N ILE A 6 -13.41 12.19 11.39
CA ILE A 6 -14.08 11.09 10.69
C ILE A 6 -15.00 11.63 9.59
N ILE A 7 -15.36 10.77 8.64
CA ILE A 7 -16.14 11.09 7.43
C ILE A 7 -17.40 10.22 7.42
N ALA A 8 -18.51 10.71 6.86
CA ALA A 8 -19.73 9.92 6.68
C ALA A 8 -19.71 9.14 5.34
N SER A 9 -20.23 7.91 5.33
CA SER A 9 -20.37 7.11 4.10
C SER A 9 -21.40 7.74 3.15
N PRO A 10 -21.35 7.49 1.84
CA PRO A 10 -22.41 7.89 0.92
C PRO A 10 -23.82 7.44 1.38
N GLU A 11 -23.91 6.21 1.91
CA GLU A 11 -25.12 5.62 2.48
C GLU A 11 -25.51 6.31 3.80
N GLY A 12 -24.53 6.58 4.67
CA GLY A 12 -24.71 7.33 5.92
C GLY A 12 -25.19 8.76 5.69
N ILE A 13 -24.62 9.47 4.72
CA ILE A 13 -25.06 10.81 4.31
C ILE A 13 -26.51 10.78 3.84
N SER A 14 -26.88 9.76 3.07
CA SER A 14 -28.26 9.59 2.57
C SER A 14 -29.24 9.36 3.73
N ARG A 15 -28.88 8.50 4.69
CA ARG A 15 -29.66 8.28 5.92
C ARG A 15 -29.78 9.55 6.76
N ALA A 16 -28.69 10.29 6.94
CA ALA A 16 -28.70 11.52 7.69
C ALA A 16 -29.55 12.62 7.02
N LYS A 17 -29.50 12.74 5.69
CA LYS A 17 -30.38 13.66 4.94
C LYS A 17 -31.85 13.29 5.10
N ALA A 18 -32.17 11.99 5.09
CA ALA A 18 -33.52 11.53 5.34
C ALA A 18 -34.00 11.86 6.77
N ALA A 19 -33.15 11.67 7.79
CA ALA A 19 -33.46 12.03 9.18
C ALA A 19 -33.66 13.55 9.34
N LEU A 20 -32.82 14.36 8.70
CA LEU A 20 -32.93 15.82 8.68
C LEU A 20 -34.29 16.27 8.09
N ALA A 21 -34.70 15.63 6.99
CA ALA A 21 -35.98 15.90 6.33
C ALA A 21 -37.18 15.49 7.20
N ARG A 22 -37.11 14.34 7.91
CA ARG A 22 -38.16 13.91 8.85
C ARG A 22 -38.39 14.91 9.98
N GLN A 23 -37.35 15.63 10.39
CA GLN A 23 -37.43 16.66 11.43
C GLN A 23 -37.79 18.05 10.87
N ASN A 24 -38.10 18.19 9.57
CA ASN A 24 -38.37 19.45 8.88
C ASN A 24 -37.23 20.49 9.01
N PHE A 25 -35.98 20.04 9.08
CA PHE A 25 -34.82 20.93 9.14
C PHE A 25 -34.10 21.01 7.80
N ASN A 26 -33.58 22.20 7.50
CA ASN A 26 -32.51 22.37 6.52
C ASN A 26 -31.16 22.50 7.25
N GLN A 27 -30.05 22.33 6.55
CA GLN A 27 -28.71 22.32 7.16
C GLN A 27 -28.39 23.61 7.94
N LYS A 28 -28.96 24.76 7.54
CA LYS A 28 -28.75 26.06 8.21
C LYS A 28 -29.49 26.10 9.56
N ILE A 29 -30.77 25.74 9.57
CA ILE A 29 -31.59 25.64 10.79
C ILE A 29 -31.00 24.60 11.74
N PHE A 30 -30.50 23.49 11.19
CA PHE A 30 -29.87 22.44 11.96
C PHE A 30 -28.57 22.91 12.62
N ALA A 31 -27.72 23.63 11.89
CA ALA A 31 -26.49 24.22 12.43
C ALA A 31 -26.77 25.18 13.60
N GLU A 32 -27.82 26.01 13.48
CA GLU A 32 -28.27 26.90 14.55
C GLU A 32 -28.76 26.11 15.78
N LYS A 33 -29.53 25.03 15.57
CA LYS A 33 -30.07 24.20 16.66
C LYS A 33 -29.02 23.41 17.44
N ILE A 34 -28.01 22.89 16.76
CA ILE A 34 -26.92 22.14 17.39
C ILE A 34 -25.79 23.07 17.88
N GLY A 35 -25.86 24.38 17.57
CA GLY A 35 -24.86 25.37 17.98
C GLY A 35 -23.52 25.20 17.28
N PHE A 36 -23.49 24.62 16.07
CA PHE A 36 -22.25 24.41 15.31
C PHE A 36 -22.14 25.42 14.16
N ALA A 37 -20.91 25.63 13.70
CA ALA A 37 -20.69 26.36 12.47
C ALA A 37 -21.38 25.64 11.30
N TYR A 38 -22.04 26.40 10.42
CA TYR A 38 -22.65 25.85 9.21
C TYR A 38 -21.66 25.03 8.38
N SER A 39 -20.39 25.44 8.33
CA SER A 39 -19.32 24.71 7.65
C SER A 39 -19.12 23.29 8.20
N THR A 40 -19.23 23.08 9.52
CA THR A 40 -19.13 21.75 10.14
C THR A 40 -20.29 20.84 9.73
N VAL A 41 -21.50 21.37 9.75
CA VAL A 41 -22.71 20.65 9.31
C VAL A 41 -22.64 20.35 7.81
N ASN A 42 -22.26 21.33 6.99
CA ASN A 42 -22.11 21.15 5.56
C ASN A 42 -21.04 20.11 5.24
N ASN A 43 -19.90 20.11 5.94
CA ASN A 43 -18.84 19.11 5.78
C ASN A 43 -19.36 17.69 6.05
N PHE A 44 -20.12 17.48 7.12
CA PHE A 44 -20.75 16.20 7.40
C PHE A 44 -21.65 15.71 6.24
N PHE A 45 -22.57 16.57 5.76
CA PHE A 45 -23.51 16.20 4.69
C PHE A 45 -22.92 16.15 3.27
N THR A 46 -21.66 16.56 3.12
CA THR A 46 -20.91 16.53 1.86
C THR A 46 -19.76 15.51 1.87
N GLY A 47 -19.62 14.72 2.95
CA GLY A 47 -18.58 13.69 3.03
C GLY A 47 -17.17 14.26 3.22
N LYS A 48 -17.04 15.39 3.91
CA LYS A 48 -15.74 15.97 4.30
C LYS A 48 -15.41 15.64 5.77
N PRO A 49 -14.12 15.54 6.13
CA PRO A 49 -13.71 15.22 7.49
C PRO A 49 -14.21 16.24 8.52
N ILE A 50 -14.76 15.76 9.62
CA ILE A 50 -15.11 16.56 10.80
C ILE A 50 -14.67 15.85 12.08
N TYR A 51 -14.45 16.60 13.16
CA TYR A 51 -14.06 16.00 14.44
C TYR A 51 -15.09 14.99 14.94
N ARG A 52 -14.62 13.83 15.43
CA ARG A 52 -15.48 12.75 15.94
C ARG A 52 -16.50 13.20 16.96
N THR A 53 -16.11 14.07 17.90
CA THR A 53 -17.05 14.62 18.89
C THR A 53 -18.21 15.37 18.24
N LYS A 54 -17.92 16.17 17.21
CA LYS A 54 -18.94 16.89 16.43
C LYS A 54 -19.79 15.93 15.59
N PHE A 55 -19.19 14.87 15.06
CA PHE A 55 -19.90 13.85 14.30
C PHE A 55 -20.89 13.08 15.17
N GLU A 56 -20.45 12.60 16.34
CA GLU A 56 -21.29 11.90 17.32
C GLU A 56 -22.44 12.79 17.81
N GLU A 57 -22.19 14.06 18.09
CA GLU A 57 -23.23 15.03 18.47
C GLU A 57 -24.27 15.24 17.35
N ILE A 58 -23.84 15.33 16.09
CA ILE A 58 -24.74 15.43 14.92
C ILE A 58 -25.62 14.19 14.80
N CYS A 59 -25.03 12.99 14.84
CA CYS A 59 -25.76 11.73 14.74
C CYS A 59 -26.75 11.56 15.90
N LYS A 60 -26.33 11.89 17.13
CA LYS A 60 -27.19 11.85 18.32
C LYS A 60 -28.41 12.76 18.20
N PHE A 61 -28.25 13.97 17.65
CA PHE A 61 -29.38 14.87 17.45
C PHE A 61 -30.36 14.36 16.39
N LEU A 62 -29.83 13.69 15.36
CA LEU A 62 -30.62 13.09 14.28
C LEU A 62 -31.25 11.74 14.65
N ASP A 63 -31.04 11.25 15.86
CA ASP A 63 -31.45 9.92 16.34
C ASP A 63 -30.89 8.79 15.47
N LEU A 64 -29.60 8.89 15.15
CA LEU A 64 -28.84 7.92 14.35
C LEU A 64 -27.65 7.40 15.15
N ASP A 65 -27.35 6.11 15.00
CA ASP A 65 -26.08 5.56 15.47
C ASP A 65 -24.95 6.07 14.58
N TRP A 66 -23.96 6.73 15.17
CA TRP A 66 -22.83 7.28 14.40
C TRP A 66 -21.98 6.17 13.76
N GLN A 67 -21.96 4.96 14.31
CA GLN A 67 -21.23 3.81 13.76
C GLN A 67 -21.83 3.34 12.44
N ASP A 68 -23.14 3.49 12.27
CA ASP A 68 -23.81 3.19 11.00
C ASP A 68 -23.58 4.29 9.96
N ILE A 69 -23.35 5.53 10.39
CA ILE A 69 -23.26 6.69 9.49
C ILE A 69 -21.83 6.95 9.02
N VAL A 70 -20.84 6.62 9.85
CA VAL A 70 -19.44 6.80 9.49
C VAL A 70 -19.12 5.98 8.24
N ALA A 71 -18.35 6.57 7.34
CA ALA A 71 -17.64 5.76 6.37
C ALA A 71 -16.73 4.87 7.19
N GLN A 72 -16.71 3.57 6.93
CA GLN A 72 -15.53 2.78 7.27
C GLN A 72 -14.37 3.43 6.50
N SER A 73 -13.77 4.46 7.10
CA SER A 73 -12.56 5.04 6.63
C SER A 73 -11.53 3.93 6.72
N VAL A 74 -10.75 3.79 5.65
CA VAL A 74 -9.57 2.93 5.51
C VAL A 74 -8.44 3.41 6.46
N GLU A 75 -8.81 3.79 7.68
CA GLU A 75 -7.98 4.29 8.76
C GLU A 75 -8.27 3.53 10.08
N GLU A 76 -8.90 2.34 9.98
CA GLU A 76 -8.92 1.32 11.03
C GLU A 76 -7.72 0.35 10.95
N GLU A 77 -6.73 0.63 10.10
CA GLU A 77 -5.51 -0.19 9.98
C GLU A 77 -4.48 0.07 11.11
N THR A 78 -4.86 0.45 12.33
CA THR A 78 -3.88 0.45 13.43
C THR A 78 -4.28 -0.36 14.66
N GLU A 79 -5.54 -0.81 14.77
CA GLU A 79 -5.97 -1.57 15.95
C GLU A 79 -6.17 -3.08 15.71
N ASN A 80 -6.19 -3.57 14.46
CA ASN A 80 -6.22 -5.00 14.13
C ASN A 80 -5.14 -5.45 13.12
N LEU A 81 -4.03 -4.71 13.00
CA LEU A 81 -2.91 -5.18 12.18
C LEU A 81 -2.23 -6.38 12.82
N THR A 82 -1.95 -7.40 12.01
CA THR A 82 -1.10 -8.50 12.45
C THR A 82 0.29 -7.96 12.83
N PRO A 83 1.06 -8.66 13.68
CA PRO A 83 2.45 -8.27 13.94
C PRO A 83 3.27 -8.12 12.65
N LEU A 84 2.99 -8.93 11.63
CA LEU A 84 3.63 -8.86 10.31
C LEU A 84 3.31 -7.54 9.62
N ASP A 85 2.03 -7.12 9.59
CA ASP A 85 1.61 -5.86 8.97
C ASP A 85 2.23 -4.64 9.64
N LYS A 86 2.33 -4.65 10.98
CA LYS A 86 2.98 -3.55 11.72
C LYS A 86 4.45 -3.39 11.34
N LEU A 87 5.16 -4.51 11.20
CA LEU A 87 6.58 -4.51 10.79
C LEU A 87 6.73 -4.12 9.32
N TRP A 88 5.81 -4.57 8.46
CA TRP A 88 5.75 -4.15 7.06
C TRP A 88 5.56 -2.63 6.95
N GLN A 89 4.61 -2.05 7.68
CA GLN A 89 4.41 -0.60 7.72
C GLN A 89 5.65 0.14 8.22
N GLN A 90 6.34 -0.37 9.23
CA GLN A 90 7.61 0.22 9.67
C GLN A 90 8.65 0.23 8.56
N LEU A 91 8.84 -0.88 7.84
CA LEU A 91 9.74 -0.93 6.69
C LEU A 91 9.34 0.07 5.60
N GLN A 92 8.03 0.21 5.32
CA GLN A 92 7.53 1.20 4.35
C GLN A 92 7.88 2.63 4.77
N THR A 93 7.81 2.95 6.07
CA THR A 93 8.19 4.30 6.55
C THR A 93 9.67 4.62 6.41
N LEU A 94 10.54 3.60 6.28
CA LEU A 94 11.96 3.79 5.99
C LEU A 94 12.21 4.14 4.51
N GLY A 95 11.27 3.80 3.64
CA GLY A 95 11.28 4.13 2.22
C GLY A 95 10.39 5.32 1.89
N SER A 96 10.44 5.76 0.64
CA SER A 96 9.44 6.67 0.08
C SER A 96 8.88 6.06 -1.21
N PRO A 97 7.60 6.32 -1.55
CA PRO A 97 7.08 5.98 -2.86
C PRO A 97 8.00 6.52 -3.95
N THR A 98 8.49 5.64 -4.82
CA THR A 98 9.53 5.99 -5.78
C THR A 98 9.09 5.72 -7.22
N GLU A 99 9.64 6.50 -8.14
CA GLU A 99 9.63 6.21 -9.58
C GLU A 99 10.94 5.55 -10.03
N LYS A 100 11.68 4.95 -9.09
CA LYS A 100 12.87 4.13 -9.36
C LYS A 100 12.59 2.63 -9.37
N MET A 101 11.36 2.21 -9.02
CA MET A 101 10.96 0.81 -9.07
C MET A 101 9.49 0.65 -9.43
N GLY A 102 9.17 -0.47 -10.07
CA GLY A 102 7.79 -0.80 -10.40
C GLY A 102 7.67 -1.98 -11.33
N VAL A 103 6.42 -2.26 -11.70
CA VAL A 103 6.06 -3.33 -12.62
C VAL A 103 6.06 -2.82 -14.06
N VAL A 104 6.53 -3.66 -14.98
CA VAL A 104 6.51 -3.41 -16.42
C VAL A 104 5.79 -4.57 -17.10
N LEU A 105 4.83 -4.24 -17.99
CA LEU A 105 4.14 -5.23 -18.81
C LEU A 105 5.05 -5.80 -19.88
N VAL A 106 5.13 -7.13 -19.94
CA VAL A 106 5.79 -7.84 -21.04
C VAL A 106 4.81 -7.89 -22.21
N LYS A 107 4.93 -6.91 -23.11
CA LYS A 107 4.17 -6.90 -24.37
C LYS A 107 4.94 -7.71 -25.41
N GLU A 108 4.25 -8.62 -26.10
CA GLU A 108 4.77 -9.13 -27.38
C GLU A 108 5.03 -7.93 -28.30
N LYS A 109 6.16 -7.94 -29.03
CA LYS A 109 6.54 -6.87 -29.96
C LYS A 109 5.46 -6.68 -31.02
N THR A 110 4.49 -5.83 -30.73
CA THR A 110 3.60 -5.27 -31.75
C THR A 110 4.33 -4.07 -32.36
N LEU A 111 4.22 -3.90 -33.69
CA LEU A 111 4.85 -2.84 -34.49
C LEU A 111 4.23 -1.46 -34.15
N GLY A 112 4.30 -1.04 -32.89
CA GLY A 112 3.79 0.22 -32.39
C GLY A 112 4.88 1.29 -32.34
N TRP A 113 4.53 2.50 -32.78
CA TRP A 113 5.40 3.66 -32.70
C TRP A 113 5.51 4.09 -31.22
N ASN A 114 6.74 4.13 -30.69
CA ASN A 114 7.05 4.47 -29.30
C ASN A 114 6.61 5.91 -28.96
N TRP A 115 5.40 6.07 -28.45
CA TRP A 115 5.03 7.24 -27.66
C TRP A 115 5.54 7.00 -26.24
N GLN A 116 6.56 7.75 -25.83
CA GLN A 116 7.13 7.66 -24.50
C GLN A 116 6.07 8.02 -23.45
N THR A 117 5.58 7.02 -22.72
CA THR A 117 4.79 7.25 -21.52
C THR A 117 5.69 7.86 -20.45
N PRO A 118 5.25 8.91 -19.74
CA PRO A 118 6.08 9.63 -18.79
C PRO A 118 6.43 8.81 -17.53
N ASN A 119 5.63 7.79 -17.20
CA ASN A 119 5.96 6.82 -16.16
C ASN A 119 6.24 5.44 -16.81
N PRO A 120 7.42 4.85 -16.59
CA PRO A 120 7.74 3.52 -17.14
C PRO A 120 7.01 2.39 -16.41
N TYR A 121 6.41 2.65 -15.23
CA TYR A 121 5.84 1.63 -14.37
C TYR A 121 4.32 1.67 -14.34
N GLU A 122 3.72 0.48 -14.49
CA GLU A 122 2.28 0.30 -14.48
C GLU A 122 1.75 0.44 -13.06
N LYS A 123 0.64 1.17 -12.89
CA LYS A 123 -0.08 1.29 -11.61
C LYS A 123 -1.18 0.26 -11.46
N SER A 124 -1.57 -0.36 -12.57
CA SER A 124 -2.61 -1.37 -12.63
C SER A 124 -2.27 -2.41 -13.69
N VAL A 125 -2.45 -3.69 -13.36
CA VAL A 125 -2.15 -4.81 -14.23
C VAL A 125 -3.31 -5.79 -14.22
N ARG A 126 -3.71 -6.30 -15.38
CA ARG A 126 -4.78 -7.30 -15.50
C ARG A 126 -4.27 -8.72 -15.24
N VAL A 127 -5.13 -9.53 -14.63
CA VAL A 127 -4.95 -10.98 -14.55
C VAL A 127 -4.76 -11.56 -15.96
N GLY A 128 -3.83 -12.52 -16.09
CA GLY A 128 -3.46 -13.14 -17.36
C GLY A 128 -2.35 -12.39 -18.13
N ASN A 129 -1.97 -11.18 -17.72
CA ASN A 129 -0.77 -10.52 -18.25
C ASN A 129 0.50 -11.09 -17.59
N CYS A 130 1.63 -10.91 -18.27
CA CYS A 130 2.95 -11.17 -17.71
C CYS A 130 3.66 -9.86 -17.38
N ILE A 131 4.31 -9.79 -16.22
CA ILE A 131 5.08 -8.64 -15.76
C ILE A 131 6.54 -8.97 -15.50
N GLN A 132 7.36 -7.93 -15.47
CA GLN A 132 8.68 -7.95 -14.87
C GLN A 132 8.73 -6.86 -13.80
N PHE A 133 9.48 -7.12 -12.73
CA PHE A 133 9.81 -6.07 -11.77
C PHE A 133 11.09 -5.39 -12.22
N GLU A 134 11.07 -4.07 -12.26
CA GLU A 134 12.27 -3.28 -12.49
C GLU A 134 12.61 -2.50 -11.23
N VAL A 135 13.89 -2.49 -10.89
CA VAL A 135 14.43 -1.67 -9.80
C VAL A 135 15.68 -0.97 -10.29
N ASN A 136 15.77 0.34 -10.07
CA ASN A 136 16.88 1.18 -10.49
C ASN A 136 17.64 1.70 -9.27
N PHE A 137 18.91 1.31 -9.16
CA PHE A 137 19.79 1.67 -8.05
C PHE A 137 20.78 2.75 -8.47
N ASP A 138 20.97 3.75 -7.62
CA ASP A 138 22.00 4.78 -7.85
C ASP A 138 23.41 4.25 -7.54
N ASN A 139 23.50 3.28 -6.62
CA ASN A 139 24.75 2.71 -6.12
C ASN A 139 24.70 1.18 -6.14
N PRO A 140 25.86 0.50 -6.30
CA PRO A 140 25.92 -0.94 -6.17
C PRO A 140 25.60 -1.40 -4.73
N GLY A 141 25.03 -2.58 -4.58
CA GLY A 141 24.69 -3.15 -3.27
C GLY A 141 23.93 -4.47 -3.36
N TYR A 142 23.71 -5.07 -2.19
CA TYR A 142 22.91 -6.28 -2.01
C TYR A 142 21.42 -5.94 -1.94
N LEU A 143 20.64 -6.49 -2.86
CA LEU A 143 19.20 -6.37 -2.94
C LEU A 143 18.51 -7.45 -2.11
N LEU A 144 17.56 -7.01 -1.30
CA LEU A 144 16.45 -7.81 -0.79
C LEU A 144 15.17 -7.31 -1.42
N LEU A 145 14.50 -8.14 -2.23
CA LEU A 145 13.21 -7.79 -2.82
C LEU A 145 12.10 -8.55 -2.11
N LEU A 146 11.18 -7.81 -1.52
CA LEU A 146 10.03 -8.35 -0.79
C LEU A 146 8.73 -7.95 -1.50
N GLN A 147 7.79 -8.88 -1.59
CA GLN A 147 6.45 -8.66 -2.09
C GLN A 147 5.45 -8.99 -1.00
N LYS A 148 4.48 -8.12 -0.76
CA LYS A 148 3.25 -8.45 -0.03
C LYS A 148 2.14 -8.62 -1.06
N ASP A 149 1.56 -9.81 -1.10
CA ASP A 149 0.52 -10.16 -2.07
C ASP A 149 -0.88 -9.68 -1.64
N THR A 150 -1.88 -9.94 -2.47
CA THR A 150 -3.27 -9.52 -2.23
C THR A 150 -3.93 -10.20 -1.03
N SER A 151 -3.37 -11.31 -0.55
CA SER A 151 -3.83 -12.01 0.66
C SER A 151 -3.18 -11.45 1.94
N GLY A 152 -2.13 -10.63 1.78
CA GLY A 152 -1.36 -10.05 2.87
C GLY A 152 -0.15 -10.88 3.28
N GLU A 153 0.11 -12.01 2.61
CA GLU A 153 1.34 -12.79 2.82
C GLU A 153 2.54 -12.06 2.22
N VAL A 154 3.68 -12.16 2.89
CA VAL A 154 4.91 -11.50 2.48
C VAL A 154 5.90 -12.55 1.99
N TRP A 155 6.57 -12.28 0.87
CA TRP A 155 7.46 -13.21 0.20
C TRP A 155 8.79 -12.53 -0.14
N CYS A 156 9.90 -13.24 0.03
CA CYS A 156 11.23 -12.81 -0.38
C CYS A 156 11.56 -13.35 -1.78
N PHE A 157 11.59 -12.44 -2.76
CA PHE A 157 11.86 -12.73 -4.18
C PHE A 157 13.34 -12.57 -4.56
N CYS A 158 14.12 -11.83 -3.77
CA CYS A 158 15.57 -11.75 -3.95
C CYS A 158 16.24 -11.71 -2.57
N PRO A 159 17.22 -12.59 -2.30
CA PRO A 159 17.64 -13.72 -3.15
C PRO A 159 16.51 -14.75 -3.34
N SER A 160 16.51 -15.46 -4.48
CA SER A 160 15.69 -16.66 -4.74
C SER A 160 16.06 -17.26 -6.11
N CYS A 161 15.40 -18.34 -6.52
CA CYS A 161 15.49 -18.91 -7.86
C CYS A 161 15.07 -17.93 -8.98
N PHE A 162 14.40 -16.82 -8.65
CA PHE A 162 14.09 -15.74 -9.59
C PHE A 162 15.19 -14.68 -9.68
N ALA A 163 16.05 -14.57 -8.67
CA ALA A 163 17.14 -13.61 -8.59
C ALA A 163 18.29 -14.19 -7.75
N SER A 164 19.08 -15.04 -8.41
CA SER A 164 20.21 -15.76 -7.82
C SER A 164 21.41 -14.86 -7.55
N GLN A 165 21.51 -13.68 -8.18
CA GLN A 165 22.57 -12.71 -7.95
C GLN A 165 22.04 -11.52 -7.13
N PRO A 166 22.09 -11.58 -5.79
CA PRO A 166 21.57 -10.51 -4.94
C PRO A 166 22.46 -9.27 -4.95
N TYR A 167 23.75 -9.39 -5.24
CA TYR A 167 24.63 -8.22 -5.38
C TYR A 167 24.50 -7.61 -6.78
N LEU A 168 24.10 -6.35 -6.83
CA LEU A 168 23.79 -5.64 -8.06
C LEU A 168 24.72 -4.44 -8.24
N ASN A 169 25.09 -4.17 -9.49
CA ASN A 169 25.74 -2.93 -9.86
C ASN A 169 24.71 -1.78 -9.91
N ALA A 170 25.19 -0.54 -9.87
CA ALA A 170 24.32 0.61 -10.11
C ALA A 170 23.64 0.52 -11.50
N GLY A 171 22.41 1.01 -11.57
CA GLY A 171 21.56 0.98 -12.76
C GLY A 171 20.32 0.10 -12.58
N LYS A 172 19.71 -0.22 -13.72
CA LYS A 172 18.46 -0.97 -13.77
C LYS A 172 18.72 -2.47 -13.67
N THR A 173 18.03 -3.12 -12.74
CA THR A 173 17.89 -4.58 -12.66
C THR A 173 16.45 -4.98 -12.94
N ILE A 174 16.29 -6.14 -13.58
CA ILE A 174 15.01 -6.71 -13.95
C ILE A 174 14.88 -8.07 -13.23
N LEU A 175 13.71 -8.31 -12.64
CA LEU A 175 13.33 -9.61 -12.10
C LEU A 175 12.16 -10.19 -12.90
N PRO A 176 12.18 -11.50 -13.21
CA PRO A 176 13.25 -12.46 -12.90
C PRO A 176 14.58 -12.12 -13.61
N GLN A 177 15.70 -12.42 -12.95
CA GLN A 177 17.06 -12.20 -13.48
C GLN A 177 17.38 -13.17 -14.63
N GLU A 178 18.35 -12.78 -15.46
CA GLU A 178 18.86 -13.66 -16.51
C GLU A 178 19.42 -14.97 -15.90
N GLY A 179 18.97 -16.11 -16.42
CA GLY A 179 19.29 -17.44 -15.86
C GLY A 179 18.21 -18.03 -14.95
N SER A 180 17.17 -17.27 -14.59
CA SER A 180 15.97 -17.81 -13.92
C SER A 180 15.21 -18.80 -14.81
N SER A 181 14.47 -19.72 -14.18
CA SER A 181 13.59 -20.69 -14.85
C SER A 181 12.43 -20.04 -15.61
N MET A 182 12.10 -18.78 -15.27
CA MET A 182 11.09 -17.97 -15.95
C MET A 182 11.64 -16.59 -16.30
N ARG A 183 11.06 -15.98 -17.34
CA ARG A 183 11.49 -14.66 -17.85
C ARG A 183 10.58 -13.51 -17.43
N ALA A 184 9.40 -13.83 -16.91
CA ALA A 184 8.37 -12.90 -16.48
C ALA A 184 7.46 -13.61 -15.46
N PHE A 185 6.82 -12.84 -14.58
CA PHE A 185 5.83 -13.34 -13.64
C PHE A 185 4.44 -13.25 -14.26
N PRO A 186 3.70 -14.36 -14.38
CA PRO A 186 2.28 -14.30 -14.73
C PRO A 186 1.50 -13.68 -13.57
N ILE A 187 0.61 -12.73 -13.87
CA ILE A 187 -0.34 -12.21 -12.88
C ILE A 187 -1.50 -13.19 -12.80
N GLU A 188 -1.59 -13.87 -11.67
CA GLU A 188 -2.58 -14.90 -11.35
C GLU A 188 -3.24 -14.58 -10.00
N GLY A 189 -4.40 -15.19 -9.72
CA GLY A 189 -5.07 -15.04 -8.43
C GLY A 189 -6.13 -13.92 -8.40
N THR A 190 -6.37 -13.38 -7.21
CA THR A 190 -7.45 -12.44 -6.95
C THR A 190 -7.05 -10.99 -7.20
N PRO A 191 -7.91 -10.16 -7.83
CA PRO A 191 -7.73 -8.72 -7.88
C PRO A 191 -7.53 -8.12 -6.49
N GLY A 192 -6.64 -7.13 -6.39
CA GLY A 192 -6.26 -6.52 -5.13
C GLY A 192 -5.00 -5.70 -5.26
N GLN A 193 -4.61 -5.05 -4.15
CA GLN A 193 -3.36 -4.31 -4.11
C GLN A 193 -2.20 -5.26 -3.78
N GLU A 194 -1.10 -5.11 -4.50
CA GLU A 194 0.17 -5.71 -4.13
C GLU A 194 1.22 -4.62 -3.87
N GLU A 195 2.10 -4.93 -2.93
CA GLU A 195 3.10 -3.99 -2.45
C GLU A 195 4.48 -4.60 -2.60
N ILE A 196 5.44 -3.82 -3.09
CA ILE A 196 6.80 -4.26 -3.32
C ILE A 196 7.75 -3.33 -2.57
N LEU A 197 8.68 -3.96 -1.85
CA LEU A 197 9.69 -3.27 -1.07
C LEU A 197 11.07 -3.81 -1.44
N ALA A 198 11.96 -2.91 -1.85
CA ALA A 198 13.35 -3.24 -2.13
C ALA A 198 14.25 -2.62 -1.05
N VAL A 199 14.98 -3.46 -0.31
CA VAL A 199 16.03 -3.01 0.62
C VAL A 199 17.37 -3.25 -0.03
N VAL A 200 18.19 -2.20 -0.12
CA VAL A 200 19.53 -2.25 -0.69
C VAL A 200 20.52 -1.91 0.40
N THR A 201 21.52 -2.76 0.58
CA THR A 201 22.56 -2.58 1.60
C THR A 201 23.95 -2.73 0.99
N LYS A 202 24.95 -2.04 1.53
CA LYS A 202 26.33 -2.12 0.99
C LYS A 202 27.00 -3.46 1.28
N THR A 203 26.67 -4.07 2.41
CA THR A 203 27.23 -5.35 2.87
C THR A 203 26.17 -6.43 2.82
N MET A 204 26.59 -7.68 2.57
CA MET A 204 25.70 -8.83 2.58
C MET A 204 24.97 -8.89 3.94
N PRO A 205 23.63 -8.89 3.96
CA PRO A 205 22.90 -8.98 5.21
C PRO A 205 23.25 -10.27 5.95
N GLY A 206 23.65 -10.16 7.21
CA GLY A 206 23.94 -11.30 8.10
C GLY A 206 22.68 -12.01 8.59
N LEU A 207 21.69 -12.17 7.71
CA LEU A 207 20.39 -12.75 8.00
C LEU A 207 20.45 -14.24 7.66
N ASP A 208 20.41 -15.08 8.70
CA ASP A 208 20.53 -16.54 8.64
C ASP A 208 19.38 -17.25 7.92
N TRP A 209 18.25 -16.58 7.81
CA TRP A 209 17.04 -17.08 7.15
C TRP A 209 16.98 -16.79 5.65
N LEU A 210 17.94 -16.03 5.08
CA LEU A 210 17.89 -15.71 3.65
C LEU A 210 17.92 -16.98 2.80
N PRO A 211 17.01 -17.11 1.82
CA PRO A 211 17.03 -18.24 0.90
C PRO A 211 18.33 -18.25 0.09
N GLN A 212 18.78 -19.44 -0.29
CA GLN A 212 19.94 -19.60 -1.16
C GLN A 212 19.57 -19.30 -2.61
N GLU A 213 20.59 -19.11 -3.46
CA GLU A 213 20.44 -18.66 -4.85
C GLU A 213 19.48 -19.52 -5.71
N SER A 214 19.33 -20.81 -5.38
CA SER A 214 18.47 -21.75 -6.11
C SER A 214 17.13 -22.04 -5.41
N ASP A 215 16.92 -21.51 -4.21
CA ASP A 215 15.75 -21.83 -3.40
C ASP A 215 14.51 -21.08 -3.92
N ASN A 216 13.33 -21.67 -3.70
CA ASN A 216 12.08 -20.96 -3.95
C ASN A 216 11.96 -19.72 -3.06
N PRO A 217 11.16 -18.71 -3.46
CA PRO A 217 10.85 -17.56 -2.61
C PRO A 217 10.41 -18.00 -1.22
N LEU A 218 10.96 -17.36 -0.20
CA LEU A 218 10.64 -17.66 1.20
C LEU A 218 9.43 -16.83 1.64
N GLN A 219 8.41 -17.48 2.18
CA GLN A 219 7.33 -16.80 2.89
C GLN A 219 7.86 -16.23 4.21
N LEU A 220 7.68 -14.92 4.42
CA LEU A 220 8.18 -14.21 5.57
C LEU A 220 7.16 -14.14 6.70
N GLU A 221 7.65 -14.38 7.91
CA GLU A 221 6.90 -14.21 9.15
C GLU A 221 7.36 -12.94 9.87
N ALA A 222 6.64 -12.56 10.92
CA ALA A 222 6.97 -11.37 11.71
C ALA A 222 8.40 -11.42 12.29
N SER A 223 8.90 -12.61 12.63
CA SER A 223 10.27 -12.82 13.12
C SER A 223 11.33 -12.42 12.09
N HIS A 224 11.10 -12.74 10.80
CA HIS A 224 12.01 -12.40 9.70
C HIS A 224 12.07 -10.89 9.48
N LEU A 225 10.90 -10.21 9.44
CA LEU A 225 10.85 -8.75 9.27
C LEU A 225 11.45 -8.00 10.46
N SER A 226 11.25 -8.50 11.69
CA SER A 226 11.87 -7.92 12.89
C SER A 226 13.40 -7.93 12.81
N ARG A 227 13.99 -9.07 12.43
CA ARG A 227 15.47 -9.18 12.25
C ARG A 227 15.98 -8.28 11.13
N LEU A 228 15.24 -8.16 10.03
CA LEU A 228 15.60 -7.25 8.93
C LEU A 228 15.61 -5.80 9.41
N LEU A 229 14.58 -5.36 10.14
CA LEU A 229 14.51 -4.01 10.71
C LEU A 229 15.66 -3.74 11.68
N GLU A 230 15.99 -4.70 12.55
CA GLU A 230 17.13 -4.59 13.45
C GLU A 230 18.45 -4.40 12.68
N TYR A 231 18.68 -5.21 11.63
CA TYR A 231 19.86 -5.10 10.77
C TYR A 231 19.95 -3.73 10.09
N ILE A 232 18.85 -3.24 9.52
CA ILE A 232 18.77 -1.94 8.84
C ILE A 232 19.11 -0.80 9.83
N ASN A 233 18.52 -0.84 11.03
CA ASN A 233 18.76 0.16 12.07
C ASN A 233 20.19 0.16 12.62
N GLN A 234 20.88 -0.98 12.58
CA GLN A 234 22.28 -1.10 13.04
C GLN A 234 23.30 -0.66 11.99
N THR A 235 23.06 -0.97 10.71
CA THR A 235 24.03 -0.72 9.63
C THR A 235 24.04 0.74 9.17
N GLY A 236 22.90 1.45 9.21
CA GLY A 236 22.77 2.87 8.89
C GLY A 236 23.01 3.27 7.43
N GLU A 237 23.66 2.42 6.63
CA GLU A 237 23.93 2.65 5.20
C GLU A 237 23.07 1.73 4.33
N TYR A 238 21.81 2.12 4.17
CA TYR A 238 20.82 1.38 3.38
C TYR A 238 19.98 2.32 2.51
N GLN A 239 19.31 1.74 1.51
CA GLN A 239 18.26 2.40 0.74
C GLN A 239 17.03 1.51 0.74
N VAL A 240 15.89 2.05 1.13
CA VAL A 240 14.59 1.37 1.00
C VAL A 240 13.79 2.06 -0.09
N LEU A 241 13.33 1.27 -1.05
CA LEU A 241 12.42 1.71 -2.09
C LEU A 241 11.08 0.99 -1.91
N TYR A 242 10.00 1.72 -2.16
CA TYR A 242 8.64 1.22 -2.01
C TYR A 242 7.79 1.58 -3.24
N THR A 243 6.99 0.63 -3.69
CA THR A 243 5.96 0.86 -4.70
C THR A 243 4.78 -0.09 -4.48
N GLN A 244 3.65 0.25 -5.07
CA GLN A 244 2.45 -0.59 -5.05
C GLN A 244 1.76 -0.52 -6.40
N TYR A 245 1.04 -1.57 -6.75
CA TYR A 245 0.25 -1.66 -7.96
C TYR A 245 -1.04 -2.44 -7.72
N MET A 246 -2.04 -2.23 -8.57
CA MET A 246 -3.35 -2.85 -8.47
C MET A 246 -3.51 -3.99 -9.48
N ILE A 247 -3.83 -5.18 -9.01
CA ILE A 247 -4.29 -6.28 -9.87
C ILE A 247 -5.77 -6.09 -10.15
N THR A 248 -6.15 -6.13 -11.43
CA THR A 248 -7.55 -6.02 -11.87
C THR A 248 -7.96 -7.24 -12.70
N GLU A 249 -9.26 -7.43 -12.87
CA GLU A 249 -9.81 -8.36 -13.86
C GLU A 249 -9.48 -7.96 -15.31
#